data_AF-A0A4R6PRE5-F1
#
_entry.id   AF-A0A4R6PRE5-F1
#
_cell.length_a   1.000
_cell.length_b   1.000
_cell.length_c   1.000
_cell.angle_alpha   90.00
_cell.angle_beta   90.00
_cell.angle_gamma   90.00
#
_symmetry.space_group_name_H-M   'P 1'
#
loop_
_entity.id
_entity.type
_entity.pdbx_description
1 polymer ?
#
loop_
_entity_poly.entity_id
_entity_poly.type
_entity_poly.pdbx_seq_one_letter_code
_entity_poly.pdbx_strand_id
1 'polypeptide(L)'
;MSGDSGRPATEPIGIDLVAPEVFAPMLRKLSLGAFAVGVVVMLVTSIWLSWGYAVLLGLIVAVPTLAYAMAFQRRRMWLDGTVIHAHRLVGERRIDLAGTSGAQLLVFPGRLSRIVLRVTAGQETQLVPLAMYTDAGSGRELHLLGLRKLADALASAPLVAAVAISEVLVAQLRAEARDAGLEERPLYRGVRLVRAQDSVSPVVLTDSQVAELV
;
A
#
# COMPACT_ATOMS: atom_id res chain seq x y z
N MET A 1 -21.11 0.84 39.13
CA MET A 1 -19.64 0.69 38.94
C MET A 1 -19.46 -0.53 38.05
N SER A 2 -19.15 -0.45 36.76
CA SER A 2 -18.11 0.32 36.05
C SER A 2 -18.71 0.83 34.71
N GLY A 3 -18.50 2.05 34.23
CA GLY A 3 -17.19 2.62 33.91
C GLY A 3 -16.80 2.32 32.45
N ASP A 4 -17.73 2.40 31.50
CA ASP A 4 -17.43 2.32 30.06
C ASP A 4 -16.85 3.67 29.63
N SER A 5 -15.54 3.79 29.79
CA SER A 5 -14.76 4.95 29.35
C SER A 5 -14.81 5.02 27.84
N GLY A 6 -15.56 6.01 27.34
CA GLY A 6 -15.58 6.40 25.94
C GLY A 6 -14.17 6.69 25.42
N ARG A 7 -13.52 5.65 24.88
CA ARG A 7 -12.43 5.85 23.92
C ARG A 7 -13.07 6.48 22.69
N PRO A 8 -12.65 7.67 22.25
CA PRO A 8 -13.09 8.19 20.97
C PRO A 8 -12.73 7.13 19.93
N ALA A 9 -13.74 6.52 19.30
CA ALA A 9 -13.55 5.62 18.18
C ALA A 9 -12.78 6.42 17.13
N THR A 10 -11.47 6.20 17.07
CA THR A 10 -10.62 6.94 16.15
C THR A 10 -11.00 6.44 14.77
N GLU A 11 -11.55 7.33 13.95
CA GLU A 11 -12.04 6.94 12.63
C GLU A 11 -10.90 6.30 11.84
N PRO A 12 -11.07 5.07 11.32
CA PRO A 12 -9.99 4.34 10.66
C PRO A 12 -9.57 5.06 9.39
N ILE A 13 -8.30 5.48 9.31
CA ILE A 13 -7.79 6.27 8.19
C ILE A 13 -7.14 5.33 7.18
N GLY A 14 -7.61 5.39 5.94
CA GLY A 14 -7.07 4.62 4.82
C GLY A 14 -5.61 5.00 4.55
N ILE A 15 -4.72 4.02 4.63
CA ILE A 15 -3.30 4.16 4.29
C ILE A 15 -3.03 3.45 2.98
N ASP A 16 -3.76 3.86 1.95
CA ASP A 16 -3.51 3.39 0.60
C ASP A 16 -3.16 4.58 -0.29
N LEU A 17 -1.98 4.50 -0.89
CA LEU A 17 -1.50 5.46 -1.89
C LEU A 17 -2.40 5.46 -3.12
N VAL A 18 -2.97 4.30 -3.46
CA VAL A 18 -3.92 4.18 -4.56
C VAL A 18 -5.18 3.60 -3.99
N ALA A 19 -6.09 4.51 -3.60
CA ALA A 19 -7.41 4.11 -3.17
C ALA A 19 -8.03 3.18 -4.24
N PRO A 20 -8.56 2.00 -3.86
CA PRO A 20 -9.04 0.99 -4.81
C PRO A 20 -10.14 1.51 -5.76
N GLU A 21 -10.74 2.67 -5.48
CA GLU A 21 -11.64 3.35 -6.42
C GLU A 21 -10.95 3.75 -7.74
N VAL A 22 -9.64 4.01 -7.74
CA VAL A 22 -8.88 4.32 -8.96
C VAL A 22 -8.71 3.07 -9.85
N PHE A 23 -8.62 1.89 -9.25
CA PHE A 23 -8.54 0.62 -9.96
C PHE A 23 -9.91 0.02 -10.29
N ALA A 24 -10.98 0.43 -9.60
CA ALA A 24 -12.34 -0.06 -9.82
C ALA A 24 -12.81 -0.04 -11.29
N PRO A 25 -12.58 1.02 -12.10
CA PRO A 25 -13.00 1.01 -13.50
C PRO A 25 -12.18 0.04 -14.36
N MET A 26 -10.88 -0.10 -14.09
CA MET A 26 -10.02 -1.05 -14.82
C MET A 26 -10.36 -2.49 -14.45
N LEU A 27 -10.55 -2.78 -13.16
CA LEU A 27 -10.98 -4.09 -12.66
C LEU A 27 -12.37 -4.47 -13.20
N ARG A 28 -13.30 -3.52 -13.30
CA ARG A 28 -14.61 -3.75 -13.94
C ARG A 28 -14.46 -4.13 -15.41
N LYS A 29 -13.58 -3.47 -16.16
CA LYS A 29 -13.33 -3.83 -17.58
C LYS A 29 -12.70 -5.22 -17.69
N LEU A 30 -11.77 -5.55 -16.80
CA LEU A 30 -11.13 -6.86 -16.73
C LEU A 30 -12.12 -7.97 -16.36
N SER A 31 -12.99 -7.74 -15.37
CA SER A 31 -14.00 -8.72 -14.97
C SER A 31 -15.06 -8.90 -16.06
N LEU A 32 -15.48 -7.83 -16.74
CA LEU A 32 -16.40 -7.90 -17.88
C LEU A 32 -15.78 -8.68 -19.05
N GLY A 33 -14.50 -8.42 -19.37
CA GLY A 33 -13.77 -9.15 -20.40
C GLY A 33 -13.61 -10.63 -20.06
N ALA A 34 -13.25 -10.95 -18.82
CA ALA A 34 -13.13 -12.33 -18.35
C ALA A 34 -14.48 -13.09 -18.40
N PHE A 35 -15.56 -12.41 -18.01
CA PHE A 35 -16.91 -12.97 -18.11
C PHE A 35 -17.30 -13.24 -19.57
N ALA A 36 -17.05 -12.29 -20.48
CA ALA A 36 -17.32 -12.47 -21.91
C ALA A 36 -16.55 -13.66 -22.49
N VAL A 37 -15.26 -13.79 -22.18
CA VAL A 37 -14.44 -14.94 -22.60
C VAL A 37 -14.99 -16.26 -22.04
N GLY A 38 -15.36 -16.29 -20.75
CA GLY A 38 -15.96 -17.47 -20.14
C GLY A 38 -17.27 -17.91 -20.82
N VAL A 39 -18.13 -16.94 -21.17
CA VAL A 39 -19.37 -17.20 -21.91
C VAL A 39 -19.10 -17.71 -23.32
N VAL A 40 -18.13 -17.14 -24.04
CA VAL A 40 -17.74 -17.59 -25.38
C VAL A 40 -17.22 -19.02 -25.33
N VAL A 41 -16.33 -19.34 -24.38
CA VAL A 41 -15.79 -20.71 -24.20
C VAL A 41 -16.91 -21.70 -23.91
N MET A 42 -17.86 -21.34 -23.03
CA MET A 42 -19.03 -22.16 -22.73
C MET A 42 -19.89 -22.42 -23.98
N LEU A 43 -20.20 -21.38 -24.76
CA LEU A 43 -21.03 -21.50 -25.97
C LEU A 43 -20.35 -22.29 -27.08
N VAL A 44 -19.02 -22.17 -27.23
CA VAL A 44 -18.26 -22.93 -28.25
C VAL A 44 -18.16 -24.41 -27.85
N THR A 45 -17.93 -24.69 -26.56
CA THR A 45 -17.78 -26.07 -26.08
C THR A 45 -19.11 -26.83 -26.01
N SER A 46 -20.25 -26.15 -25.84
CA SER A 46 -21.58 -26.78 -25.82
C SER A 46 -22.01 -27.39 -27.15
N ILE A 47 -21.34 -27.03 -28.26
CA ILE A 47 -21.58 -27.62 -29.59
C ILE A 47 -21.11 -29.08 -29.63
N TRP A 48 -20.05 -29.41 -28.89
CA TRP A 48 -19.35 -30.70 -28.96
C TRP A 48 -19.46 -31.51 -27.66
N LEU A 49 -19.66 -30.85 -26.52
CA LEU A 49 -19.76 -31.48 -25.21
C LEU A 49 -21.16 -31.34 -24.63
N SER A 50 -21.52 -32.25 -23.72
CA SER A 50 -22.76 -32.09 -22.95
C SER A 50 -22.75 -30.78 -22.16
N TRP A 51 -23.94 -30.20 -21.99
CA TRP A 51 -24.15 -28.90 -21.35
C TRP A 51 -23.40 -28.77 -20.01
N GLY A 52 -23.33 -29.85 -19.21
CA GLY A 52 -22.60 -29.84 -17.94
C GLY A 52 -21.10 -29.57 -18.06
N TYR A 53 -20.42 -30.19 -19.04
CA TYR A 53 -18.98 -29.97 -19.24
C TYR A 53 -18.67 -28.59 -19.82
N ALA A 54 -19.55 -28.08 -20.70
CA ALA A 54 -19.42 -26.73 -21.25
C ALA A 54 -19.49 -25.66 -20.16
N VAL A 55 -20.45 -25.79 -19.23
CA VAL A 55 -20.57 -24.90 -18.06
C VAL A 55 -19.34 -25.00 -17.15
N LEU A 56 -18.84 -26.21 -16.90
CA LEU A 56 -17.66 -26.41 -16.06
C LEU A 56 -16.40 -25.73 -16.64
N LEU A 57 -16.16 -25.87 -17.95
CA LEU A 57 -15.04 -25.23 -18.63
C LEU A 57 -15.14 -23.70 -18.63
N GLY A 58 -16.35 -23.15 -18.86
CA GLY A 58 -16.59 -21.70 -18.74
C GLY A 58 -16.30 -21.17 -17.34
N LEU A 59 -16.71 -21.90 -16.29
CA LEU A 59 -16.41 -21.57 -14.89
C LEU A 59 -14.91 -21.61 -14.58
N ILE A 60 -14.19 -22.65 -15.03
CA ILE A 60 -12.74 -22.78 -14.80
C ILE A 60 -11.96 -21.59 -15.36
N VAL A 61 -12.42 -20.98 -16.45
CA VAL A 61 -11.78 -19.79 -17.05
C VAL A 61 -12.23 -18.51 -16.35
N ALA A 62 -13.53 -18.34 -16.10
CA ALA A 62 -14.07 -17.09 -15.56
C ALA A 62 -13.77 -16.92 -14.06
N VAL A 63 -13.92 -17.98 -13.26
CA VAL A 63 -13.85 -17.92 -11.79
C VAL A 63 -12.48 -17.43 -11.29
N PRO A 64 -11.33 -17.93 -11.76
CA PRO A 64 -10.03 -17.46 -11.26
C PRO A 64 -9.83 -15.97 -11.49
N THR A 65 -10.24 -15.46 -12.66
CA THR A 65 -10.08 -14.03 -13.00
C THR A 65 -11.03 -13.15 -12.20
N LEU A 66 -12.30 -13.55 -12.05
CA LEU A 66 -13.27 -12.85 -11.21
C LEU A 66 -12.86 -12.87 -9.73
N ALA A 67 -12.42 -14.02 -9.22
CA ALA A 67 -11.92 -14.16 -7.85
C ALA A 67 -10.69 -13.29 -7.62
N TYR A 68 -9.76 -13.24 -8.58
CA TYR A 68 -8.58 -12.37 -8.50
C TYR A 68 -8.95 -10.89 -8.45
N ALA A 69 -9.84 -10.43 -9.34
CA ALA A 69 -10.31 -9.04 -9.35
C ALA A 69 -11.00 -8.67 -8.03
N MET A 70 -11.88 -9.55 -7.54
CA MET A 70 -12.62 -9.32 -6.29
C MET A 70 -11.71 -9.33 -5.06
N ALA A 71 -10.70 -10.20 -5.04
CA ALA A 71 -9.73 -10.23 -3.97
C ALA A 71 -8.79 -9.02 -3.98
N PHE A 72 -8.45 -8.48 -5.15
CA PHE A 72 -7.66 -7.26 -5.28
C PHE A 72 -8.45 -6.04 -4.77
N GLN A 73 -9.76 -5.99 -5.05
CA GLN A 73 -10.65 -4.93 -4.58
C GLN A 73 -10.87 -4.94 -3.05
N ARG A 74 -10.67 -6.09 -2.39
CA ARG A 74 -10.77 -6.23 -0.93
C ARG A 74 -9.50 -5.84 -0.17
N ARG A 75 -8.37 -5.59 -0.85
CA ARG A 75 -7.13 -5.16 -0.21
C ARG A 75 -7.27 -3.71 0.25
N ARG A 76 -7.75 -3.53 1.47
CA ARG A 76 -7.75 -2.24 2.17
C ARG A 76 -6.71 -2.27 3.27
N MET A 77 -5.95 -1.20 3.39
CA MET A 77 -5.09 -0.92 4.53
C MET A 77 -5.60 0.31 5.25
N TRP A 78 -5.77 0.21 6.56
CA TRP A 78 -6.12 1.34 7.39
C TRP A 78 -5.30 1.29 8.68
N LEU A 79 -5.20 2.45 9.31
CA LEU A 79 -4.58 2.60 10.62
C LEU A 79 -5.67 2.97 11.61
N ASP A 80 -5.71 2.22 12.70
CA ASP A 80 -6.53 2.50 13.87
C ASP A 80 -5.59 2.67 15.07
N GLY A 81 -5.46 3.91 15.55
CA GLY A 81 -4.46 4.27 16.56
C GLY A 81 -3.02 3.99 16.09
N THR A 82 -2.37 3.01 16.73
CA THR A 82 -1.02 2.52 16.39
C THR A 82 -1.05 1.22 15.58
N VAL A 83 -2.22 0.63 15.34
CA VAL A 83 -2.33 -0.68 14.70
C VAL A 83 -2.63 -0.51 13.22
N ILE A 84 -1.74 -1.04 12.38
CA ILE A 84 -1.96 -1.17 10.95
C ILE A 84 -2.77 -2.44 10.71
N HIS A 85 -3.94 -2.27 10.09
CA HIS A 85 -4.79 -3.33 9.63
C HIS A 85 -4.65 -3.46 8.11
N ALA A 86 -4.31 -4.66 7.65
CA ALA A 86 -4.19 -4.97 6.22
C ALA A 86 -5.03 -6.20 5.88
N HIS A 87 -6.04 -6.03 5.04
CA HIS A 87 -6.78 -7.17 4.49
C HIS A 87 -5.95 -7.88 3.41
N ARG A 88 -5.76 -9.19 3.58
CA ARG A 88 -5.19 -10.07 2.56
C ARG A 88 -6.30 -10.70 1.72
N LEU A 89 -5.90 -11.44 0.68
CA LEU A 89 -6.77 -12.33 -0.10
C LEU A 89 -7.64 -13.22 0.80
N VAL A 90 -7.06 -13.69 1.91
CA VAL A 90 -7.75 -14.38 2.99
C VAL A 90 -7.23 -13.84 4.31
N GLY A 91 -8.14 -13.41 5.18
CA GLY A 91 -7.81 -12.94 6.52
C GLY A 91 -7.43 -11.46 6.63
N GLU A 92 -7.14 -11.06 7.85
CA GLU A 92 -6.74 -9.72 8.24
C GLU A 92 -5.42 -9.82 8.99
N ARG A 93 -4.45 -8.98 8.64
CA ARG A 93 -3.18 -8.89 9.35
C ARG A 93 -3.17 -7.60 10.17
N ARG A 94 -2.80 -7.72 11.44
CA ARG A 94 -2.71 -6.60 12.37
C ARG A 94 -1.27 -6.48 12.83
N ILE A 95 -0.67 -5.30 12.66
CA ILE A 95 0.67 -5.00 13.15
C ILE A 95 0.59 -3.75 14.00
N ASP A 96 0.96 -3.87 15.28
CA ASP A 96 1.06 -2.73 16.17
C ASP A 96 2.41 -2.02 15.97
N LEU A 97 2.35 -0.73 15.63
CA LEU A 97 3.52 0.12 15.46
C LEU A 97 4.23 0.36 16.79
N ALA A 98 3.50 0.40 17.92
CA ALA A 98 4.10 0.60 19.24
C ALA A 98 4.97 -0.59 19.67
N GLY A 99 4.61 -1.81 19.25
CA GLY A 99 5.33 -3.05 19.52
C GLY A 99 6.27 -3.50 18.39
N THR A 100 6.59 -2.62 17.45
CA THR A 100 7.37 -2.96 16.25
C THR A 100 8.84 -3.20 16.59
N SER A 101 9.40 -4.31 16.09
CA SER A 101 10.81 -4.69 16.24
C SER A 101 11.73 -4.16 15.13
N GLY A 102 11.18 -3.63 14.03
CA GLY A 102 11.95 -3.01 12.96
C GLY A 102 11.12 -2.05 12.11
N ALA A 103 11.69 -0.89 11.76
CA ALA A 103 11.08 0.09 10.87
C ALA A 103 12.13 0.59 9.88
N GLN A 104 11.83 0.54 8.58
CA GLN A 104 12.79 0.85 7.52
C GLN A 104 12.10 1.51 6.33
N LEU A 105 12.78 2.46 5.68
CA LEU A 105 12.33 3.01 4.40
C LEU A 105 12.94 2.23 3.25
N LEU A 106 12.09 1.74 2.35
CA LEU A 106 12.50 1.00 1.16
C LEU A 106 12.10 1.77 -0.09
N VAL A 107 13.03 1.90 -1.01
CA VAL A 107 12.78 2.46 -2.34
C VAL A 107 12.84 1.33 -3.35
N PHE A 108 11.81 1.23 -4.18
CA PHE A 108 11.81 0.38 -5.36
C PHE A 108 12.03 1.27 -6.58
N PRO A 109 13.25 1.27 -7.15
CA PRO A 109 13.55 2.07 -8.33
C PRO A 109 12.87 1.50 -9.58
N GLY A 110 12.52 2.38 -10.51
CA GLY A 110 11.95 2.03 -11.81
C GLY A 110 11.39 3.26 -12.53
N ARG A 111 10.64 3.04 -13.62
CA ARG A 111 9.89 4.09 -14.33
C ARG A 111 8.85 4.78 -13.43
N LEU A 112 8.30 3.99 -12.50
CA LEU A 112 7.48 4.44 -11.39
C LEU A 112 8.20 4.02 -10.11
N SER A 113 9.04 4.90 -9.59
CA SER A 113 9.74 4.67 -8.33
C SER A 113 8.75 4.79 -7.17
N ARG A 114 8.78 3.84 -6.24
CA ARG A 114 7.94 3.89 -5.03
C ARG A 114 8.79 3.85 -3.78
N ILE A 115 8.43 4.67 -2.81
CA ILE A 115 8.98 4.61 -1.45
C ILE A 115 7.92 4.07 -0.51
N VAL A 116 8.31 3.07 0.27
CA VAL A 116 7.43 2.36 1.19
C VAL A 116 8.09 2.26 2.56
N LEU A 117 7.27 2.29 3.60
CA LEU A 117 7.66 1.97 4.95
C LEU A 117 7.51 0.46 5.16
N ARG A 118 8.60 -0.21 5.52
CA ARG A 118 8.59 -1.59 5.99
C ARG A 118 8.57 -1.60 7.51
N VAL A 119 7.54 -2.23 8.06
CA VAL A 119 7.34 -2.40 9.50
C VAL A 119 7.40 -3.88 9.81
N THR A 120 8.18 -4.27 10.82
CA THR A 120 8.37 -5.66 11.23
C THR A 120 8.04 -5.79 12.71
N ALA A 121 7.15 -6.72 13.06
CA ALA A 121 6.80 -7.08 14.43
C ALA A 121 6.97 -8.59 14.60
N GLY A 122 8.08 -9.00 15.20
CA GLY A 122 8.45 -10.42 15.31
C GLY A 122 8.71 -11.03 13.92
N GLN A 123 7.96 -12.08 13.59
CA GLN A 123 8.04 -12.77 12.28
C GLN A 123 7.20 -12.06 11.20
N GLU A 124 6.35 -11.12 11.59
CA GLU A 124 5.41 -10.47 10.70
C GLU A 124 6.01 -9.19 10.10
N THR A 125 5.89 -9.00 8.79
CA THR A 125 6.37 -7.78 8.09
C THR A 125 5.29 -7.20 7.19
N GLN A 126 5.00 -5.91 7.33
CA GLN A 126 4.05 -5.17 6.50
C GLN A 126 4.77 -4.07 5.71
N LEU A 127 4.40 -3.92 4.43
CA LEU A 127 4.81 -2.82 3.59
C LEU A 127 3.67 -1.82 3.48
N VAL A 128 3.94 -0.58 3.87
CA VAL A 128 3.02 0.54 3.80
C VAL A 128 3.52 1.50 2.72
N PRO A 129 2.82 1.63 1.59
CA PRO A 129 3.19 2.59 0.57
C PRO A 129 3.13 4.03 1.11
N LEU A 130 4.19 4.83 0.89
CA LEU A 130 4.22 6.25 1.27
C LEU A 130 4.09 7.19 0.07
N ALA A 131 4.90 6.99 -0.98
CA ALA A 131 4.82 7.80 -2.19
C ALA A 131 5.23 7.02 -3.46
N MET A 132 4.75 7.47 -4.61
CA MET A 132 5.14 6.99 -5.94
C MET A 132 5.46 8.18 -6.83
N TYR A 133 6.58 8.11 -7.55
CA TYR A 133 7.05 9.17 -8.44
C TYR A 133 7.42 8.60 -9.80
N THR A 134 7.16 9.38 -10.85
CA THR A 134 7.53 9.06 -12.22
C THR A 134 8.85 9.73 -12.60
N ASP A 135 9.42 9.28 -13.72
CA ASP A 135 10.60 9.91 -14.33
C ASP A 135 10.38 11.38 -14.72
N ALA A 136 9.14 11.78 -14.96
CA ALA A 136 8.77 13.11 -15.41
C ALA A 136 8.63 14.14 -14.27
N GLY A 137 9.07 13.80 -13.05
CA GLY A 137 8.95 14.72 -11.90
C GLY A 137 7.49 14.94 -11.48
N SER A 138 6.63 13.94 -11.66
CA SER A 138 5.28 13.92 -11.10
C SER A 138 5.14 12.74 -10.15
N GLY A 139 4.25 12.85 -9.17
CA GLY A 139 4.03 11.75 -8.23
C GLY A 139 2.71 11.82 -7.51
N ARG A 140 2.43 10.75 -6.79
CA ARG A 140 1.35 10.65 -5.84
C ARG A 140 1.94 10.28 -4.49
N GLU A 141 1.61 11.08 -3.49
CA GLU A 141 1.99 10.87 -2.11
C GLU A 141 0.76 10.40 -1.33
N LEU A 142 1.00 9.71 -0.22
CA LEU A 142 -0.06 9.34 0.71
C LEU A 142 -0.72 10.61 1.25
N HIS A 143 -2.03 10.56 1.46
CA HIS A 143 -2.79 11.71 1.96
C HIS A 143 -2.26 12.23 3.32
N LEU A 144 -2.28 13.55 3.50
CA LEU A 144 -1.82 14.29 4.69
C LEU A 144 -2.22 13.65 6.03
N LEU A 145 -3.49 13.27 6.20
CA LEU A 145 -3.96 12.64 7.45
C LEU A 145 -3.33 11.26 7.68
N GLY A 146 -3.14 10.48 6.62
CA GLY A 146 -2.48 9.17 6.69
C GLY A 146 -1.00 9.30 7.06
N LEU A 147 -0.29 10.24 6.43
CA LEU A 147 1.11 10.54 6.77
C LEU A 147 1.25 11.02 8.22
N ARG A 148 0.36 11.92 8.66
CA ARG A 148 0.35 12.44 10.04
C ARG A 148 0.15 11.33 11.05
N LYS A 149 -0.85 10.48 10.86
CA LYS A 149 -1.13 9.38 11.79
C LYS A 149 -0.01 8.34 11.82
N LEU A 150 0.62 8.05 10.68
CA LEU A 150 1.82 7.20 10.65
C LEU A 150 2.97 7.81 11.42
N ALA A 151 3.23 9.11 11.24
CA ALA A 151 4.27 9.80 11.98
C ALA A 151 4.04 9.72 13.49
N ASP A 152 2.81 10.04 13.93
CA ASP A 152 2.42 9.96 15.35
C ASP A 152 2.57 8.53 15.90
N ALA A 153 2.13 7.51 15.14
CA ALA A 153 2.22 6.12 15.56
C ALA A 153 3.68 5.62 15.61
N LEU A 154 4.54 6.02 14.66
CA LEU A 154 5.96 5.68 14.67
C LEU A 154 6.72 6.37 15.80
N ALA A 155 6.36 7.62 16.13
CA ALA A 155 6.95 8.35 17.25
C ALA A 155 6.63 7.69 18.62
N SER A 156 5.55 6.91 18.69
CA SER A 156 5.19 6.15 19.90
C SER A 156 5.99 4.85 20.07
N ALA A 157 6.69 4.39 19.04
CA ALA A 157 7.47 3.16 19.08
C ALA A 157 8.82 3.38 19.80
N PRO A 158 9.29 2.43 20.63
CA PRO A 158 10.57 2.54 21.35
C PRO A 158 11.80 2.34 20.45
N LEU A 159 11.63 2.32 19.12
CA LEU A 159 12.68 2.04 18.15
C LEU A 159 13.24 3.35 17.55
N VAL A 160 14.55 3.56 17.70
CA VAL A 160 15.23 4.76 17.17
C VAL A 160 14.99 4.95 15.67
N ALA A 161 15.06 3.87 14.88
CA ALA A 161 14.78 3.92 13.44
C ALA A 161 13.33 4.35 13.13
N ALA A 162 12.35 3.96 13.96
CA ALA A 162 10.97 4.39 13.79
C ALA A 162 10.82 5.90 14.06
N VAL A 163 11.49 6.41 15.10
CA VAL A 163 11.51 7.84 15.41
C VAL A 163 12.15 8.66 14.28
N ALA A 164 13.30 8.22 13.75
CA ALA A 164 13.95 8.89 12.61
C ALA A 164 13.02 8.94 11.39
N ILE A 165 12.31 7.85 11.08
CA ILE A 165 11.33 7.84 10.00
C ILE A 165 10.14 8.76 10.31
N SER A 166 9.67 8.83 11.56
CA SER A 166 8.62 9.78 11.98
C SER A 166 9.04 11.22 11.68
N GLU A 167 10.28 11.59 11.97
CA GLU A 167 10.82 12.92 11.66
C GLU A 167 10.81 13.22 10.16
N VAL A 168 11.18 12.24 9.31
CA VAL A 168 11.08 12.37 7.84
C VAL A 168 9.63 12.62 7.41
N LEU A 169 8.66 11.92 7.98
CA LEU A 169 7.23 12.12 7.65
C LEU A 169 6.74 13.48 8.13
N VAL A 170 7.17 13.96 9.30
CA VAL A 170 6.85 15.32 9.78
C VAL A 170 7.48 16.39 8.88
N ALA A 171 8.73 16.19 8.45
CA ALA A 171 9.40 17.09 7.51
C ALA A 171 8.67 17.12 6.15
N GLN A 172 8.17 15.97 5.67
CA GLN A 172 7.33 15.89 4.48
C GLN A 172 6.06 16.71 4.63
N LEU A 173 5.32 16.53 5.73
CA LEU A 173 4.09 17.28 6.01
C LEU A 173 4.36 18.79 6.09
N ARG A 174 5.48 19.20 6.68
CA ARG A 174 5.89 20.62 6.74
C ARG A 174 6.27 21.18 5.38
N ALA A 175 6.86 20.38 4.50
CA ALA A 175 7.18 20.79 3.13
C ALA A 175 5.90 20.97 2.32
N GLU A 176 4.97 20.02 2.42
CA GLU A 176 3.67 20.08 1.75
C GLU A 176 2.81 21.26 2.26
N ALA A 177 2.78 21.50 3.57
CA ALA A 177 2.05 22.63 4.16
C ALA A 177 2.58 24.02 3.74
N ARG A 178 3.80 24.09 3.19
CA ARG A 178 4.41 25.31 2.65
C ARG A 178 4.37 25.35 1.12
N ASP A 179 3.64 24.43 0.49
CA ASP A 179 3.58 24.25 -0.96
C ASP A 179 4.97 24.09 -1.61
N ALA A 180 5.90 23.45 -0.89
CA ALA A 180 7.25 23.25 -1.38
C ALA A 180 7.26 22.33 -2.62
N GLY A 181 8.15 22.65 -3.57
CA GLY A 181 8.36 21.86 -4.77
C GLY A 181 8.87 20.45 -4.44
N LEU A 182 8.77 19.52 -5.39
CA LEU A 182 9.16 18.12 -5.16
C LEU A 182 10.62 17.97 -4.68
N GLU A 183 11.54 18.79 -5.19
CA GLU A 183 12.96 18.73 -4.81
C GLU A 183 13.21 19.03 -3.33
N GLU A 184 12.30 19.74 -2.67
CA GLU A 184 12.38 20.05 -1.24
C GLU A 184 11.69 18.97 -0.37
N ARG A 185 10.91 18.07 -0.98
CA ARG A 185 10.13 17.05 -0.28
C ARG A 185 11.01 15.85 0.11
N PRO A 186 11.17 15.54 1.41
CA PRO A 186 11.98 14.42 1.90
C PRO A 186 11.74 13.08 1.19
N LEU A 187 10.48 12.70 0.95
CA LEU A 187 10.16 11.42 0.30
C LEU A 187 10.64 11.37 -1.16
N TYR A 188 10.54 12.48 -1.88
CA TYR A 188 11.05 12.59 -3.24
C TYR A 188 12.59 12.57 -3.26
N ARG A 189 13.22 13.33 -2.35
CA ARG A 189 14.69 13.32 -2.17
C ARG A 189 15.22 11.91 -1.89
N GLY A 190 14.56 11.13 -1.04
CA GLY A 190 14.93 9.74 -0.76
C GLY A 190 14.87 8.83 -1.99
N VAL A 191 13.83 8.99 -2.83
CA VAL A 191 13.73 8.25 -4.10
C VAL A 191 14.82 8.68 -5.08
N ARG A 192 15.10 9.98 -5.18
CA ARG A 192 16.14 10.53 -6.04
C ARG A 192 17.54 10.03 -5.65
N LEU A 193 17.81 9.92 -4.36
CA LEU A 193 19.06 9.40 -3.80
C LEU A 193 19.34 7.96 -4.26
N VAL A 194 18.32 7.10 -4.23
CA VAL A 194 18.45 5.70 -4.68
C VAL A 194 18.52 5.59 -6.20
N ARG A 195 17.77 6.43 -6.93
CA ARG A 195 17.83 6.45 -8.40
C ARG A 195 19.22 6.81 -8.90
N ALA A 196 19.90 7.75 -8.24
CA ALA A 196 21.27 8.13 -8.59
C ALA A 196 22.29 6.99 -8.49
N GLN A 197 21.93 5.87 -7.83
CA GLN A 197 22.78 4.69 -7.68
C GLN A 197 22.56 3.65 -8.78
N ASP A 198 21.67 3.90 -9.75
CA ASP A 198 21.33 3.00 -10.88
C ASP A 198 20.99 1.55 -10.45
N SER A 199 20.43 1.38 -9.25
CA SER A 199 19.95 0.08 -8.78
C SER A 199 18.65 -0.33 -9.47
N VAL A 200 18.54 -1.60 -9.81
CA VAL A 200 17.29 -2.24 -10.30
C VAL A 200 16.57 -3.03 -9.21
N SER A 201 17.18 -3.16 -8.04
CA SER A 201 16.66 -3.91 -6.90
C SER A 201 16.12 -2.97 -5.81
N PRO A 202 15.17 -3.41 -4.97
CA PRO A 202 14.71 -2.61 -3.84
C PRO A 202 15.87 -2.28 -2.91
N VAL A 203 16.03 -1.00 -2.57
CA VAL A 203 17.09 -0.50 -1.69
C VAL A 203 16.48 -0.07 -0.37
N VAL A 204 17.04 -0.57 0.74
CA VAL A 204 16.73 -0.10 2.09
C VAL A 204 17.58 1.15 2.34
N LEU A 205 16.95 2.27 2.71
CA LEU A 205 17.67 3.47 3.09
C LEU A 205 18.41 3.22 4.41
N THR A 206 19.69 3.60 4.44
CA THR A 206 20.51 3.53 5.66
C THR A 206 20.13 4.63 6.64
N ASP A 207 20.49 4.47 7.92
CA ASP A 207 20.22 5.49 8.95
C ASP A 207 20.81 6.86 8.58
N SER A 208 22.00 6.88 7.97
CA SER A 208 22.62 8.11 7.46
C SER A 208 21.81 8.75 6.34
N GLN A 209 21.33 7.95 5.38
CA GLN A 209 20.51 8.43 4.28
C GLN A 209 19.15 8.93 4.78
N VAL A 210 18.57 8.30 5.80
CA VAL A 210 17.33 8.76 6.45
C VAL A 210 17.56 10.10 7.16
N ALA A 211 18.68 10.25 7.86
CA ALA A 211 19.03 11.51 8.54
C ALA A 211 19.23 12.69 7.57
N GLU A 212 19.74 12.45 6.35
CA GLU A 212 19.89 13.48 5.31
C GLU A 212 18.54 14.02 4.78
N LEU A 213 17.42 13.35 5.07
CA LEU A 213 16.10 13.73 4.58
C LEU A 213 15.35 14.73 5.47
N VAL A 214 15.82 14.99 6.70
CA VAL A 214 15.19 15.89 7.68
C VAL A 214 15.79 17.29 7.63
#